data_AF-A0A1F6WN28-F1
#
_entry.id   AF-A0A1F6WN28-F1
#
_cell.length_a   1.000
_cell.length_b   1.000
_cell.length_c   1.000
_cell.angle_alpha   90.00
_cell.angle_beta   90.00
_cell.angle_gamma   90.00
#
_symmetry.space_group_name_H-M   'P 1'
#
loop_
_entity.id
_entity.type
_entity.pdbx_description
1 polymer ?
#
loop_
_entity_poly.entity_id
_entity_poly.type
_entity_poly.pdbx_seq_one_letter_code
_entity_poly.pdbx_strand_id
1 'polypeptide(L)'
;MITLEQIYKSMKDVGYEPTEKDIALIEKAYLFAEKAHADQKRMSGEPYFYHVAEAGNNCARFGMDATVIAAGLLHDTIEDANVDCETLEKEFGNEIESIVEGVTKLGKLKYQGQERHVESLRKFFVAVAQDVRVLIVKLADRLHNLSTLQYVRKDKQKRIAIESIEIHAALASRLGMGKLAGEIQDLAFPYAYPAEYKMTHELLKHHKNVNTKYLEKIQRSLRRELAEQDVKDVHIYYRVKGIYSLYKKLLRKGMDIDQVYDAVALRVIVPSIEDCYRVLGVIHGMWRPLPGRIKDYIALQKPNGYRSLHTTIFTGDGGIVEIQIRTTEMQEFAEFGIAAHHAYKVNSLKTSKNKKKKSKSFDWLEQLRTFQKEDMRPVDFLKELRTDFFQDRIFVFTPKGDVIDLPQGSTVLDFAYAIHSDLGNHMSASKVNGKRAALSKELKSHDIVEIEYKSSSKPSQKWLSYVQTNVAKRHIRNYLKRKNMNLLQRLIN
;
A
#
# COMPACT_ATOMS: atom_id res chain seq x y z
N MET A 1 4.56 -24.97 13.60
CA MET A 1 5.45 -25.20 12.45
C MET A 1 4.61 -25.22 11.20
N ILE A 2 4.98 -24.44 10.19
CA ILE A 2 4.28 -24.45 8.89
C ILE A 2 4.75 -25.65 8.08
N THR A 3 3.80 -26.48 7.64
CA THR A 3 4.03 -27.62 6.76
C THR A 3 3.84 -27.24 5.29
N LEU A 4 4.36 -28.06 4.37
CA LEU A 4 4.09 -27.92 2.93
C LEU A 4 2.59 -27.91 2.62
N GLU A 5 1.82 -28.80 3.26
CA GLU A 5 0.36 -28.83 3.11
C GLU A 5 -0.30 -27.50 3.46
N GLN A 6 0.22 -26.79 4.47
CA GLN A 6 -0.31 -25.50 4.86
C GLN A 6 0.05 -24.39 3.87
N ILE A 7 1.21 -24.46 3.23
CA ILE A 7 1.57 -23.57 2.11
C ILE A 7 0.60 -23.81 0.94
N TYR A 8 0.38 -25.07 0.56
CA TYR A 8 -0.54 -25.42 -0.53
C TYR A 8 -1.99 -25.04 -0.21
N LYS A 9 -2.41 -25.17 1.05
CA LYS A 9 -3.71 -24.68 1.50
C LYS A 9 -3.81 -23.17 1.34
N SER A 10 -2.80 -22.42 1.77
CA SER A 10 -2.78 -20.96 1.61
C SER A 10 -2.85 -20.53 0.15
N MET A 11 -2.24 -21.28 -0.77
CA MET A 11 -2.35 -21.04 -2.23
C MET A 11 -3.78 -21.26 -2.74
N LYS A 12 -4.42 -22.35 -2.30
CA LYS A 12 -5.82 -22.63 -2.67
C LYS A 12 -6.80 -21.60 -2.09
N ASP A 13 -6.58 -21.16 -0.86
CA ASP A 13 -7.43 -20.17 -0.18
C ASP A 13 -7.46 -18.81 -0.90
N VAL A 14 -6.43 -18.51 -1.70
CA VAL A 14 -6.33 -17.29 -2.53
C VAL A 14 -6.66 -17.55 -4.00
N GLY A 15 -7.20 -18.72 -4.35
CA GLY A 15 -7.63 -19.06 -5.70
C GLY A 15 -6.50 -19.49 -6.64
N TYR A 16 -5.30 -19.77 -6.13
CA TYR A 16 -4.20 -20.31 -6.90
C TYR A 16 -4.19 -21.84 -6.86
N GLU A 17 -4.43 -22.48 -7.99
CA GLU A 17 -4.26 -23.92 -8.15
C GLU A 17 -2.83 -24.22 -8.63
N PRO A 18 -1.93 -24.75 -7.77
CA PRO A 18 -0.56 -25.03 -8.17
C PRO A 18 -0.51 -26.19 -9.17
N THR A 19 0.30 -26.01 -10.22
CA THR A 19 0.65 -27.10 -11.13
C THR A 19 1.60 -28.11 -10.45
N GLU A 20 1.75 -29.30 -11.01
CA GLU A 20 2.74 -30.28 -10.51
C GLU A 20 4.17 -29.70 -10.45
N LYS A 21 4.51 -28.83 -11.42
CA LYS A 21 5.80 -28.13 -11.45
C LYS A 21 5.94 -27.13 -10.30
N ASP A 22 4.86 -26.41 -9.98
CA ASP A 22 4.84 -25.47 -8.86
C ASP A 22 5.03 -26.20 -7.52
N ILE A 23 4.32 -27.31 -7.35
CA ILE A 23 4.42 -28.17 -6.16
C ILE A 23 5.86 -28.67 -5.98
N ALA A 24 6.45 -29.24 -7.04
CA ALA A 24 7.82 -29.76 -7.01
C ALA A 24 8.86 -28.66 -6.72
N LEU A 25 8.68 -27.47 -7.27
CA LEU A 25 9.57 -26.33 -7.00
C LEU A 25 9.51 -25.90 -5.53
N ILE A 26 8.30 -25.76 -4.97
CA ILE A 26 8.09 -25.35 -3.58
C ILE A 26 8.61 -26.42 -2.62
N GLU A 27 8.35 -27.69 -2.90
CA GLU A 27 8.85 -28.83 -2.13
C GLU A 27 10.38 -28.85 -2.11
N LYS A 28 11.01 -28.70 -3.29
CA LYS A 28 12.47 -28.61 -3.40
C LYS A 28 13.03 -27.46 -2.56
N ALA A 29 12.42 -26.28 -2.62
CA ALA A 29 12.86 -25.11 -1.85
C ALA A 29 12.68 -25.31 -0.34
N TYR A 30 11.58 -25.93 0.08
CA TYR A 30 11.29 -26.22 1.48
C TYR A 30 12.33 -27.15 2.10
N LEU A 31 12.60 -28.29 1.43
CA LEU A 31 13.59 -29.26 1.88
C LEU A 31 15.01 -28.70 1.86
N PHE A 32 15.34 -27.88 0.85
CA PHE A 32 16.63 -27.20 0.78
C PHE A 32 16.82 -26.24 1.96
N ALA A 33 15.81 -25.42 2.25
CA ALA A 33 15.85 -24.47 3.36
C ALA A 33 15.92 -25.18 4.72
N GLU A 34 15.19 -26.28 4.90
CA GLU A 34 15.25 -27.10 6.11
C GLU A 34 16.66 -27.63 6.35
N LYS A 35 17.30 -28.17 5.31
CA LYS A 35 18.67 -28.65 5.37
C LYS A 35 19.68 -27.52 5.63
N ALA A 36 19.52 -26.39 4.95
CA ALA A 36 20.43 -25.25 5.06
C ALA A 36 20.43 -24.66 6.48
N HIS A 37 19.28 -24.65 7.15
CA HIS A 37 19.10 -24.06 8.47
C HIS A 37 19.01 -25.11 9.61
N ALA A 38 19.41 -26.36 9.38
CA ALA A 38 19.19 -27.49 10.30
C ALA A 38 19.75 -27.26 11.71
N ASP A 39 20.97 -26.71 11.81
CA ASP A 39 21.65 -26.47 13.08
C ASP A 39 21.42 -25.05 13.64
N GLN A 40 20.65 -24.22 12.95
CA GLN A 40 20.45 -22.83 13.31
C GLN A 40 19.21 -22.63 14.18
N LYS A 41 19.32 -21.77 15.20
CA LYS A 41 18.22 -21.38 16.09
C LYS A 41 17.99 -19.88 16.10
N ARG A 42 16.73 -19.50 16.35
CA ARG A 42 16.28 -18.10 16.50
C ARG A 42 16.55 -17.61 17.91
N MET A 43 16.39 -16.30 18.13
CA MET A 43 16.41 -15.70 19.47
C MET A 43 15.31 -16.26 20.40
N SER A 44 14.22 -16.80 19.84
CA SER A 44 13.16 -17.51 20.61
C SER A 44 13.60 -18.89 21.09
N GLY A 45 14.70 -19.45 20.56
CA GLY A 45 15.14 -20.83 20.78
C GLY A 45 14.57 -21.84 19.76
N GLU A 46 13.61 -21.43 18.93
CA GLU A 46 13.02 -22.27 17.87
C GLU A 46 13.99 -22.48 16.70
N PRO A 47 13.86 -23.59 15.93
CA PRO A 47 14.60 -23.79 14.70
C PRO A 47 14.46 -22.62 13.72
N TYR A 48 15.57 -22.18 13.12
CA TYR A 48 15.55 -21.06 12.17
C TYR A 48 14.69 -21.36 10.95
N PHE A 49 14.60 -22.64 10.56
CA PHE A 49 13.72 -23.09 9.49
C PHE A 49 12.27 -22.61 9.63
N TYR A 50 11.73 -22.49 10.85
CA TYR A 50 10.36 -22.05 11.05
C TYR A 50 10.11 -20.64 10.53
N HIS A 51 11.14 -19.78 10.56
CA HIS A 51 11.08 -18.44 10.00
C HIS A 51 10.86 -18.44 8.51
N VAL A 52 11.72 -19.15 7.80
CA VAL A 52 11.75 -19.14 6.35
C VAL A 52 10.52 -19.88 5.81
N ALA A 53 10.05 -20.91 6.51
CA ALA A 53 8.77 -21.56 6.25
C ALA A 53 7.58 -20.61 6.39
N GLU A 54 7.53 -19.79 7.46
CA GLU A 54 6.51 -18.74 7.63
C GLU A 54 6.61 -17.65 6.56
N ALA A 55 7.82 -17.23 6.17
CA ALA A 55 8.02 -16.26 5.09
C ALA A 55 7.49 -16.80 3.74
N GLY A 56 7.80 -18.05 3.39
CA GLY A 56 7.26 -18.73 2.22
C GLY A 56 5.73 -18.85 2.26
N ASN A 57 5.17 -19.22 3.42
CA ASN A 57 3.72 -19.28 3.61
C ASN A 57 3.04 -17.92 3.52
N ASN A 58 3.69 -16.85 4.01
CA ASN A 58 3.19 -15.49 3.85
C ASN A 58 3.17 -15.09 2.38
N CYS A 59 4.21 -15.42 1.59
CA CYS A 59 4.17 -15.23 0.14
C CYS A 59 2.97 -15.96 -0.50
N ALA A 60 2.69 -17.20 -0.09
CA ALA A 60 1.51 -17.95 -0.55
C ALA A 60 0.19 -17.28 -0.15
N ARG A 61 0.05 -16.86 1.11
CA ARG A 61 -1.11 -16.10 1.62
C ARG A 61 -1.33 -14.78 0.89
N PHE A 62 -0.28 -14.24 0.27
CA PHE A 62 -0.39 -13.01 -0.52
C PHE A 62 -0.92 -13.27 -1.92
N GLY A 63 -0.98 -14.52 -2.42
CA GLY A 63 -1.39 -14.83 -3.80
C GLY A 63 -0.22 -14.89 -4.78
N MET A 64 1.00 -15.07 -4.28
CA MET A 64 2.20 -15.11 -5.12
C MET A 64 2.40 -16.47 -5.80
N ASP A 65 3.12 -16.45 -6.93
CA ASP A 65 3.47 -17.66 -7.68
C ASP A 65 4.53 -18.52 -6.97
N ALA A 66 4.72 -19.74 -7.47
CA ALA A 66 5.69 -20.69 -6.91
C ALA A 66 7.12 -20.13 -6.85
N THR A 67 7.50 -19.28 -7.81
CA THR A 67 8.80 -18.60 -7.85
C THR A 67 9.03 -17.72 -6.61
N VAL A 68 8.07 -16.84 -6.29
CA VAL A 68 8.18 -15.95 -5.13
C VAL A 68 8.01 -16.71 -3.81
N ILE A 69 7.19 -17.75 -3.78
CA ILE A 69 7.06 -18.63 -2.61
C ILE A 69 8.39 -19.33 -2.33
N ALA A 70 9.02 -19.92 -3.35
CA ALA A 70 10.34 -20.54 -3.24
C ALA A 70 11.41 -19.53 -2.80
N ALA A 71 11.42 -18.32 -3.37
CA ALA A 71 12.33 -17.26 -2.93
C ALA A 71 12.08 -16.85 -1.46
N GLY A 72 10.83 -16.87 -0.99
CA GLY A 72 10.48 -16.65 0.41
C GLY A 72 11.02 -17.74 1.35
N LEU A 73 10.99 -19.01 0.93
CA LEU A 73 11.59 -20.12 1.67
C LEU A 73 13.12 -20.05 1.71
N LEU A 74 13.74 -19.41 0.72
CA LEU A 74 15.20 -19.35 0.55
C LEU A 74 15.82 -18.00 0.97
N HIS A 75 15.01 -17.03 1.43
CA HIS A 75 15.44 -15.63 1.50
C HIS A 75 16.66 -15.36 2.39
N ASP A 76 16.86 -16.16 3.44
CA ASP A 76 17.97 -16.02 4.41
C ASP A 76 19.09 -17.07 4.19
N THR A 77 19.03 -17.92 3.15
CA THR A 77 20.03 -18.99 2.98
C THR A 77 21.41 -18.45 2.64
N ILE A 78 21.51 -17.31 1.94
CA ILE A 78 22.79 -16.68 1.58
C ILE A 78 23.41 -15.95 2.78
N GLU A 79 22.59 -15.35 3.65
CA GLU A 79 23.09 -14.57 4.78
C GLU A 79 23.41 -15.43 6.00
N ASP A 80 22.51 -16.36 6.32
CA ASP A 80 22.49 -17.05 7.60
C ASP A 80 22.89 -18.53 7.51
N ALA A 81 22.71 -19.17 6.34
CA ALA A 81 23.12 -20.55 6.08
C ALA A 81 24.39 -20.68 5.21
N ASN A 82 25.01 -19.54 4.86
CA ASN A 82 26.28 -19.48 4.11
C ASN A 82 26.24 -20.22 2.76
N VAL A 83 25.07 -20.22 2.08
CA VAL A 83 24.89 -20.79 0.75
C VAL A 83 25.33 -19.78 -0.31
N ASP A 84 26.18 -20.21 -1.25
CA ASP A 84 26.65 -19.36 -2.35
C ASP A 84 25.58 -19.09 -3.41
N CYS A 85 25.57 -17.88 -3.98
CA CYS A 85 24.69 -17.49 -5.10
C CYS A 85 24.72 -18.50 -6.26
N GLU A 86 25.91 -18.97 -6.65
CA GLU A 86 26.07 -19.96 -7.72
C GLU A 86 25.34 -21.27 -7.44
N THR A 87 25.25 -21.68 -6.16
CA THR A 87 24.54 -22.90 -5.77
C THR A 87 23.03 -22.69 -5.95
N LEU A 88 22.51 -21.54 -5.51
CA LEU A 88 21.09 -21.20 -5.72
C LEU A 88 20.74 -21.08 -7.20
N GLU A 89 21.61 -20.48 -8.02
CA GLU A 89 21.39 -20.39 -9.47
C GLU A 89 21.34 -21.78 -10.12
N LYS A 90 22.26 -22.68 -9.75
CA LYS A 90 22.28 -24.06 -10.27
C LYS A 90 21.05 -24.85 -9.86
N GLU A 91 20.60 -24.71 -8.61
CA GLU A 91 19.49 -25.49 -8.06
C GLU A 91 18.11 -24.95 -8.46
N PHE A 92 17.95 -23.63 -8.53
CA PHE A 92 16.63 -22.97 -8.67
C PHE A 92 16.54 -22.02 -9.86
N GLY A 93 17.66 -21.75 -10.54
CA GLY A 93 17.74 -20.83 -11.67
C GLY A 93 17.99 -19.37 -11.24
N ASN A 94 18.50 -18.60 -12.21
CA ASN A 94 18.84 -17.17 -12.05
C ASN A 94 17.66 -16.32 -11.53
N GLU A 95 16.43 -16.69 -11.88
CA GLU A 95 15.27 -15.91 -11.45
C GLU A 95 15.04 -15.93 -9.93
N ILE A 96 15.15 -17.09 -9.28
CA ILE A 96 14.98 -17.21 -7.83
C ILE A 96 16.22 -16.67 -7.12
N GLU A 97 17.41 -16.99 -7.63
CA GLU A 97 18.68 -16.47 -7.11
C GLU A 97 18.66 -14.94 -7.05
N SER A 98 18.29 -14.27 -8.14
CA SER A 98 18.28 -12.80 -8.21
C SER A 98 17.32 -12.17 -7.19
N ILE A 99 16.17 -12.82 -6.91
CA ILE A 99 15.24 -12.35 -5.87
C ILE A 99 15.88 -12.52 -4.48
N VAL A 100 16.43 -13.69 -4.18
CA VAL A 100 17.04 -14.01 -2.87
C VAL A 100 18.26 -13.13 -2.61
N GLU A 101 19.12 -12.93 -3.61
CA GLU A 101 20.26 -12.03 -3.56
C GLU A 101 19.81 -10.57 -3.33
N GLY A 102 18.75 -10.16 -4.04
CA GLY A 102 18.11 -8.87 -3.88
C GLY A 102 17.62 -8.62 -2.46
N VAL A 103 17.07 -9.63 -1.78
CA VAL A 103 16.63 -9.58 -0.37
C VAL A 103 17.83 -9.58 0.59
N THR A 104 18.85 -10.41 0.33
CA THR A 104 20.05 -10.53 1.16
C THR A 104 20.86 -9.23 1.19
N LYS A 105 20.98 -8.54 0.04
CA LYS A 105 21.65 -7.23 -0.05
C LYS A 105 21.02 -6.17 0.86
N LEU A 106 19.80 -6.39 1.36
CA LEU A 106 19.08 -5.53 2.30
C LEU A 106 19.43 -5.84 3.76
N GLY A 107 19.75 -7.11 4.08
CA GLY A 107 20.04 -7.58 5.43
C GLY A 107 21.48 -7.30 5.86
N LYS A 108 22.46 -7.47 4.96
CA LYS A 108 23.91 -7.37 5.23
C LYS A 108 24.44 -6.00 5.65
N LEU A 109 23.61 -4.96 5.73
CA LEU A 109 24.06 -3.62 6.14
C LEU A 109 23.90 -3.45 7.66
N LYS A 110 24.92 -3.90 8.38
CA LYS A 110 25.06 -3.71 9.82
C LYS A 110 25.00 -2.21 10.16
N TYR A 111 23.89 -1.81 10.78
CA TYR A 111 23.57 -0.44 11.17
C TYR A 111 24.51 0.07 12.27
N GLN A 112 25.47 0.91 11.90
CA GLN A 112 26.14 1.84 12.81
C GLN A 112 26.25 3.20 12.11
N GLY A 113 25.48 4.19 12.59
CA GLY A 113 25.44 5.55 12.06
C GLY A 113 24.25 5.84 11.12
N GLN A 114 23.78 7.10 11.13
CA GLN A 114 22.65 7.57 10.32
C GLN A 114 22.92 7.43 8.82
N GLU A 115 24.15 7.71 8.36
CA GLU A 115 24.52 7.62 6.93
C GLU A 115 24.46 6.19 6.37
N ARG A 116 24.89 5.18 7.14
CA ARG A 116 24.82 3.78 6.71
C ARG A 116 23.38 3.28 6.60
N HIS A 117 22.50 3.75 7.48
CA HIS A 117 21.06 3.48 7.37
C HIS A 117 20.47 4.06 6.08
N VAL A 118 20.87 5.29 5.74
CA VAL A 118 20.43 5.95 4.50
C VAL A 118 20.86 5.16 3.26
N GLU A 119 22.11 4.73 3.21
CA GLU A 119 22.63 3.93 2.09
C GLU A 119 21.96 2.56 1.96
N SER A 120 21.56 1.96 3.09
CA SER A 120 20.81 0.69 3.11
C SER A 120 19.43 0.83 2.49
N LEU A 121 18.71 1.89 2.86
CA LEU A 121 17.43 2.20 2.26
C LEU A 121 17.57 2.52 0.78
N ARG A 122 18.63 3.24 0.36
CA ARG A 122 18.89 3.49 -1.07
C ARG A 122 19.03 2.18 -1.85
N LYS A 123 19.89 1.27 -1.39
CA LYS A 123 20.08 -0.06 -2.01
C LYS A 123 18.78 -0.86 -2.05
N PHE A 124 17.98 -0.79 -0.99
CA PHE A 124 16.65 -1.36 -0.96
C PHE A 124 15.75 -0.86 -2.07
N PHE A 125 15.59 0.46 -2.20
CA PHE A 125 14.76 1.02 -3.26
C PHE A 125 15.26 0.69 -4.66
N VAL A 126 16.58 0.56 -4.85
CA VAL A 126 17.16 0.13 -6.13
C VAL A 126 16.78 -1.32 -6.44
N ALA A 127 16.91 -2.24 -5.49
CA ALA A 127 16.53 -3.64 -5.69
C ALA A 127 15.03 -3.79 -6.01
N VAL A 128 14.19 -3.05 -5.29
CA VAL A 128 12.73 -3.01 -5.53
C VAL A 128 12.39 -2.41 -6.89
N ALA A 129 13.12 -1.39 -7.33
CA ALA A 129 12.94 -0.79 -8.65
C ALA A 129 13.33 -1.76 -9.77
N GLN A 130 14.31 -2.63 -9.55
CA GLN A 130 14.68 -3.67 -10.52
C GLN A 130 13.64 -4.78 -10.56
N ASP A 131 13.27 -5.31 -9.39
CA ASP A 131 12.27 -6.36 -9.25
C ASP A 131 11.39 -6.16 -8.00
N VAL A 132 10.09 -5.90 -8.22
CA VAL A 132 9.12 -5.68 -7.14
C VAL A 132 8.92 -6.93 -6.26
N ARG A 133 9.26 -8.13 -6.76
CA ARG A 133 9.12 -9.38 -5.99
C ARG A 133 10.07 -9.42 -4.80
N VAL A 134 11.21 -8.74 -4.88
CA VAL A 134 12.13 -8.54 -3.74
C VAL A 134 11.42 -7.83 -2.59
N LEU A 135 10.61 -6.80 -2.89
CA LEU A 135 9.80 -6.12 -1.87
C LEU A 135 8.79 -7.07 -1.24
N ILE A 136 8.12 -7.90 -2.03
CA ILE A 136 7.09 -8.82 -1.53
C ILE A 136 7.69 -9.84 -0.56
N VAL A 137 8.81 -10.48 -0.93
CA VAL A 137 9.55 -11.36 -0.02
C VAL A 137 9.99 -10.61 1.23
N LYS A 138 10.48 -9.37 1.11
CA LYS A 138 10.89 -8.58 2.27
C LYS A 138 9.73 -8.22 3.20
N LEU A 139 8.54 -7.98 2.65
CA LEU A 139 7.33 -7.74 3.44
C LEU A 139 6.86 -9.01 4.15
N ALA A 140 6.98 -10.19 3.51
CA ALA A 140 6.69 -11.48 4.10
C ALA A 140 7.62 -11.80 5.29
N ASP A 141 8.93 -11.62 5.10
CA ASP A 141 9.95 -11.68 6.15
C ASP A 141 9.62 -10.70 7.29
N ARG A 142 9.35 -9.44 6.96
CA ARG A 142 9.05 -8.41 7.97
C ARG A 142 7.81 -8.75 8.79
N LEU A 143 6.77 -9.29 8.18
CA LEU A 143 5.54 -9.68 8.87
C LEU A 143 5.84 -10.71 9.96
N HIS A 144 6.61 -11.75 9.64
CA HIS A 144 6.95 -12.77 10.62
C HIS A 144 7.94 -12.25 11.69
N ASN A 145 8.91 -11.40 11.33
CA ASN A 145 9.78 -10.72 12.30
C ASN A 145 8.99 -9.88 13.32
N LEU A 146 7.90 -9.22 12.89
CA LEU A 146 7.02 -8.47 13.79
C LEU A 146 6.21 -9.40 14.70
N SER A 147 5.77 -10.55 14.21
CA SER A 147 5.04 -11.54 15.01
C SER A 147 5.87 -12.14 16.15
N THR A 148 7.20 -12.15 16.01
CA THR A 148 8.16 -12.69 16.98
C THR A 148 9.00 -11.60 17.66
N LEU A 149 8.62 -10.33 17.50
CA LEU A 149 9.43 -9.18 17.94
C LEU A 149 9.68 -9.14 19.46
N GLN A 150 8.80 -9.76 20.26
CA GLN A 150 8.92 -9.85 21.72
C GLN A 150 10.23 -10.48 22.21
N TYR A 151 10.86 -11.35 21.41
CA TYR A 151 12.12 -12.02 21.75
C TYR A 151 13.37 -11.18 21.42
N VAL A 152 13.20 -10.05 20.75
CA VAL A 152 14.29 -9.13 20.38
C VAL A 152 14.56 -8.14 21.51
N ARG A 153 15.79 -7.64 21.65
CA ARG A 153 16.11 -6.58 22.64
C ARG A 153 15.26 -5.31 22.44
N LYS A 154 14.83 -4.68 23.55
CA LYS A 154 13.91 -3.51 23.56
C LYS A 154 14.35 -2.33 22.68
N ASP A 155 15.64 -2.03 22.65
CA ASP A 155 16.20 -0.97 21.80
C ASP A 155 15.97 -1.25 20.30
N LYS A 156 16.14 -2.51 19.89
CA LYS A 156 15.87 -2.95 18.52
C LYS A 156 14.37 -3.07 18.24
N GLN A 157 13.55 -3.49 19.20
CA GLN A 157 12.09 -3.61 19.03
C GLN A 157 11.46 -2.29 18.57
N LYS A 158 11.69 -1.20 19.30
CA LYS A 158 11.12 0.11 18.97
C LYS A 158 11.55 0.59 17.59
N ARG A 159 12.84 0.43 17.26
CA ARG A 159 13.38 0.80 15.95
C ARG A 159 12.73 0.01 14.81
N ILE A 160 12.68 -1.32 14.94
CA ILE A 160 12.08 -2.21 13.94
C ILE A 160 10.59 -1.86 13.75
N ALA A 161 9.87 -1.59 14.83
CA ALA A 161 8.47 -1.26 14.79
C ALA A 161 8.19 0.08 14.07
N ILE A 162 8.94 1.14 14.39
CA ILE A 162 8.82 2.43 13.70
C ILE A 162 9.13 2.29 12.21
N GLU A 163 10.25 1.62 11.89
CA GLU A 163 10.65 1.33 10.51
C GLU A 163 9.58 0.52 9.74
N SER A 164 8.91 -0.41 10.43
CA SER A 164 7.84 -1.21 9.85
C SER A 164 6.60 -0.37 9.51
N ILE A 165 6.23 0.57 10.38
CA ILE A 165 5.10 1.46 10.16
C ILE A 165 5.39 2.48 9.06
N GLU A 166 6.54 3.16 9.15
CA GLU A 166 6.87 4.28 8.25
C GLU A 166 7.25 3.80 6.84
N ILE A 167 7.93 2.66 6.73
CA ILE A 167 8.48 2.18 5.46
C ILE A 167 7.68 0.98 4.94
N HIS A 168 7.66 -0.14 5.67
CA HIS A 168 7.15 -1.40 5.15
C HIS A 168 5.64 -1.37 4.92
N ALA A 169 4.87 -0.91 5.90
CA ALA A 169 3.41 -0.78 5.78
C ALA A 169 3.02 0.24 4.71
N ALA A 170 3.76 1.35 4.59
CA ALA A 170 3.53 2.33 3.54
C ALA A 170 3.76 1.72 2.14
N LEU A 171 4.84 0.96 1.97
CA LEU A 171 5.13 0.25 0.71
C LEU A 171 4.11 -0.83 0.38
N ALA A 172 3.69 -1.63 1.37
CA ALA A 172 2.60 -2.58 1.20
C ALA A 172 1.31 -1.88 0.74
N SER A 173 0.97 -0.73 1.32
CA SER A 173 -0.18 0.07 0.88
C SER A 173 -0.03 0.60 -0.56
N ARG A 174 1.19 0.91 -1.01
CA ARG A 174 1.47 1.35 -2.39
C ARG A 174 1.32 0.21 -3.40
N LEU A 175 1.58 -1.03 -3.00
CA LEU A 175 1.28 -2.23 -3.78
C LEU A 175 -0.20 -2.62 -3.78
N GLY A 176 -1.06 -1.83 -3.13
CA GLY A 176 -2.47 -2.17 -2.93
C GLY A 176 -2.69 -3.27 -1.89
N MET A 177 -1.64 -3.76 -1.21
CA MET A 177 -1.71 -4.80 -0.18
C MET A 177 -2.16 -4.20 1.17
N GLY A 178 -3.36 -3.63 1.19
CA GLY A 178 -3.87 -2.88 2.33
C GLY A 178 -4.10 -3.72 3.59
N LYS A 179 -4.40 -5.01 3.44
CA LYS A 179 -4.52 -5.95 4.55
C LYS A 179 -3.17 -6.16 5.24
N LEU A 180 -2.14 -6.47 4.44
CA LEU A 180 -0.76 -6.62 4.92
C LEU A 180 -0.24 -5.33 5.57
N ALA A 181 -0.49 -4.18 4.97
CA ALA A 181 -0.13 -2.89 5.56
C ALA A 181 -0.76 -2.69 6.95
N GLY A 182 -2.03 -3.10 7.12
CA GLY A 182 -2.73 -3.08 8.40
C GLY A 182 -2.15 -4.06 9.42
N GLU A 183 -1.87 -5.31 9.01
CA GLU A 183 -1.25 -6.34 9.87
C GLU A 183 0.13 -5.89 10.38
N ILE A 184 0.98 -5.35 9.49
CA ILE A 184 2.29 -4.79 9.85
C ILE A 184 2.13 -3.64 10.86
N GLN A 185 1.18 -2.73 10.62
CA GLN A 185 0.93 -1.60 11.51
C GLN A 185 0.48 -2.05 12.89
N ASP A 186 -0.47 -2.98 12.96
CA ASP A 186 -1.05 -3.43 14.22
C ASP A 186 -0.04 -4.25 15.05
N LEU A 187 0.79 -5.09 14.41
CA LEU A 187 1.87 -5.81 15.09
C LEU A 187 2.99 -4.88 15.59
N ALA A 188 3.30 -3.82 14.83
CA ALA A 188 4.34 -2.87 15.20
C ALA A 188 3.87 -1.85 16.26
N PHE A 189 2.59 -1.48 16.28
CA PHE A 189 2.04 -0.45 17.15
C PHE A 189 2.41 -0.58 18.64
N PRO A 190 2.27 -1.75 19.31
CA PRO A 190 2.59 -1.89 20.73
C PRO A 190 4.07 -1.65 21.05
N TYR A 191 4.98 -1.79 20.08
CA TYR A 191 6.42 -1.56 20.26
C TYR A 191 6.85 -0.17 19.83
N ALA A 192 6.19 0.41 18.82
CA ALA A 192 6.49 1.76 18.33
C ALA A 192 5.98 2.83 19.30
N TYR A 193 4.74 2.68 19.77
CA TYR A 193 3.98 3.67 20.55
C TYR A 193 3.18 2.97 21.66
N PRO A 194 3.85 2.43 22.71
CA PRO A 194 3.22 1.56 23.70
C PRO A 194 2.12 2.25 24.52
N ALA A 195 2.30 3.53 24.86
CA ALA A 195 1.32 4.29 25.65
C ALA A 195 0.04 4.53 24.83
N GLU A 196 0.22 4.94 23.58
CA GLU A 196 -0.85 5.21 22.63
C GLU A 196 -1.60 3.94 22.23
N TYR A 197 -0.87 2.81 22.09
CA TYR A 197 -1.46 1.50 21.90
C TYR A 197 -2.38 1.14 23.07
N LYS A 198 -1.90 1.26 24.31
CA LYS A 198 -2.67 0.92 25.50
C LYS A 198 -3.93 1.77 25.61
N MET A 199 -3.80 3.09 25.44
CA MET A 199 -4.93 4.03 25.44
C MET A 199 -5.96 3.68 24.35
N THR A 200 -5.50 3.48 23.12
CA THR A 200 -6.39 3.15 21.98
C THR A 200 -7.10 1.82 22.19
N HIS A 201 -6.39 0.83 22.77
CA HIS A 201 -6.94 -0.48 23.06
C HIS A 201 -8.03 -0.42 24.13
N GLU A 202 -7.82 0.35 25.20
CA GLU A 202 -8.81 0.58 26.25
C GLU A 202 -10.07 1.26 25.69
N LEU A 203 -9.91 2.35 24.94
CA LEU A 203 -11.02 3.04 24.27
C LEU A 203 -11.82 2.10 23.35
N LEU A 204 -11.12 1.30 22.54
CA LEU A 204 -11.77 0.33 21.64
C LEU A 204 -12.53 -0.76 22.40
N LYS A 205 -12.00 -1.24 23.52
CA LYS A 205 -12.63 -2.29 24.33
C LYS A 205 -13.97 -1.81 24.92
N HIS A 206 -14.01 -0.59 25.44
CA HIS A 206 -15.25 0.01 25.93
C HIS A 206 -16.28 0.20 24.81
N HIS A 207 -15.84 0.63 23.63
CA HIS A 207 -16.75 0.94 22.51
C HIS A 207 -17.22 -0.30 21.71
N LYS A 208 -16.42 -1.37 21.63
CA LYS A 208 -16.77 -2.62 20.91
C LYS A 208 -18.01 -3.28 21.48
N ASN A 209 -18.10 -3.41 22.80
CA ASN A 209 -19.19 -4.12 23.45
C ASN A 209 -20.56 -3.48 23.17
N VAL A 210 -20.60 -2.15 23.02
CA VAL A 210 -21.81 -1.39 22.69
C VAL A 210 -22.17 -1.55 21.21
N ASN A 211 -21.19 -1.50 20.31
CA ASN A 211 -21.45 -1.53 18.86
C ASN A 211 -21.76 -2.91 18.28
N THR A 212 -21.27 -4.03 18.84
CA THR A 212 -21.46 -5.36 18.22
C THR A 212 -22.92 -5.80 18.20
N LYS A 213 -23.65 -5.69 19.32
CA LYS A 213 -25.08 -6.06 19.40
C LYS A 213 -25.94 -5.24 18.43
N TYR A 214 -25.60 -3.97 18.30
CA TYR A 214 -26.27 -3.03 17.43
C TYR A 214 -26.01 -3.35 15.94
N LEU A 215 -24.77 -3.66 15.57
CA LEU A 215 -24.44 -4.09 14.21
C LEU A 215 -25.05 -5.44 13.84
N GLU A 216 -25.15 -6.39 14.78
CA GLU A 216 -25.86 -7.64 14.55
C GLU A 216 -27.34 -7.42 14.24
N LYS A 217 -27.98 -6.44 14.91
CA LYS A 217 -29.37 -6.07 14.63
C LYS A 217 -29.51 -5.52 13.21
N ILE A 218 -28.63 -4.63 12.80
CA ILE A 218 -28.62 -4.06 11.44
C ILE A 218 -28.34 -5.14 10.40
N GLN A 219 -27.37 -6.01 10.65
CA GLN A 219 -27.06 -7.15 9.79
C GLN A 219 -28.27 -8.07 9.61
N ARG A 220 -28.99 -8.40 10.68
CA ARG A 220 -30.20 -9.23 10.62
C ARG A 220 -31.31 -8.54 9.82
N SER A 221 -31.55 -7.25 10.08
CA SER A 221 -32.54 -6.48 9.32
C SER A 221 -32.21 -6.42 7.84
N LEU A 222 -30.96 -6.11 7.49
CA LEU A 222 -30.50 -6.04 6.10
C LEU A 222 -30.59 -7.40 5.40
N ARG A 223 -30.20 -8.50 6.07
CA ARG A 223 -30.33 -9.85 5.50
C ARG A 223 -31.77 -10.20 5.16
N ARG A 224 -32.72 -9.88 6.04
CA ARG A 224 -34.14 -10.15 5.81
C ARG A 224 -34.67 -9.35 4.61
N GLU A 225 -34.39 -8.05 4.57
CA GLU A 225 -34.85 -7.19 3.46
C GLU A 225 -34.26 -7.65 2.12
N LEU A 226 -32.97 -7.98 2.08
CA LEU A 226 -32.33 -8.47 0.86
C LEU A 226 -32.94 -9.79 0.37
N ALA A 227 -33.36 -10.67 1.29
CA ALA A 227 -34.04 -11.90 0.93
C ALA A 227 -35.46 -11.64 0.38
N GLU A 228 -36.19 -10.68 0.94
CA GLU A 228 -37.52 -10.27 0.45
C GLU A 228 -37.46 -9.66 -0.97
N GLN A 229 -36.33 -9.03 -1.32
CA GLN A 229 -36.08 -8.44 -2.64
C GLN A 229 -35.36 -9.39 -3.62
N ASP A 230 -35.32 -10.70 -3.32
CA ASP A 230 -34.67 -11.77 -4.11
C ASP A 230 -33.18 -11.52 -4.45
N VAL A 231 -32.45 -10.81 -3.57
CA VAL A 231 -30.99 -10.64 -3.72
C VAL A 231 -30.28 -11.86 -3.13
N LYS A 232 -29.78 -12.72 -4.02
CA LYS A 232 -29.13 -14.00 -3.66
C LYS A 232 -27.63 -13.83 -3.41
N ASP A 233 -27.05 -14.82 -2.73
CA ASP A 233 -25.60 -14.97 -2.50
C ASP A 233 -24.93 -13.74 -1.86
N VAL A 234 -25.57 -13.19 -0.83
CA VAL A 234 -25.07 -12.04 -0.09
C VAL A 234 -24.34 -12.46 1.17
N HIS A 235 -23.05 -12.17 1.24
CA HIS A 235 -22.26 -12.35 2.46
C HIS A 235 -22.12 -11.04 3.22
N ILE A 236 -22.75 -10.99 4.41
CA ILE A 236 -22.68 -9.83 5.30
C ILE A 236 -21.87 -10.19 6.54
N TYR A 237 -20.84 -9.41 6.84
CA TYR A 237 -20.02 -9.55 8.05
C TYR A 237 -19.56 -8.20 8.61
N TYR A 238 -19.26 -8.18 9.90
CA TYR A 238 -18.68 -7.02 10.56
C TYR A 238 -17.18 -6.94 10.29
N ARG A 239 -16.69 -5.71 10.06
CA ARG A 239 -15.26 -5.41 9.96
C ARG A 239 -14.89 -4.43 11.06
N VAL A 240 -14.06 -4.90 11.99
CA VAL A 240 -13.39 -4.02 12.94
C VAL A 240 -12.17 -3.40 12.25
N LYS A 241 -11.98 -2.08 12.34
CA LYS A 241 -10.75 -1.45 11.85
C LYS A 241 -9.55 -1.87 12.71
N GLY A 242 -8.39 -1.98 12.07
CA GLY A 242 -7.11 -2.23 12.77
C GLY A 242 -6.83 -1.15 13.81
N ILE A 243 -6.18 -1.53 14.90
CA ILE A 243 -6.01 -0.68 16.08
C ILE A 243 -5.17 0.56 15.78
N TYR A 244 -4.14 0.44 14.94
CA TYR A 244 -3.33 1.59 14.54
C TYR A 244 -4.11 2.56 13.64
N SER A 245 -4.97 2.04 12.77
CA SER A 245 -5.85 2.87 11.93
C SER A 245 -6.88 3.63 12.76
N LEU A 246 -7.37 3.05 13.86
CA LEU A 246 -8.22 3.73 14.83
C LEU A 246 -7.45 4.86 15.52
N TYR A 247 -6.25 4.59 16.02
CA TYR A 247 -5.38 5.61 16.63
C TYR A 247 -5.18 6.83 15.72
N LYS A 248 -4.80 6.63 14.44
CA LYS A 248 -4.65 7.73 13.46
C LYS A 248 -5.93 8.54 13.23
N LYS A 249 -7.11 7.98 13.49
CA LYS A 249 -8.38 8.71 13.39
C LYS A 249 -8.71 9.47 14.64
N LEU A 250 -8.51 8.85 15.81
CA LEU A 250 -8.65 9.50 17.10
C LEU A 250 -7.79 10.77 17.13
N LEU A 251 -6.53 10.70 16.71
CA LEU A 251 -5.67 11.89 16.60
C LEU A 251 -6.28 13.02 15.77
N ARG A 252 -6.87 12.71 14.60
CA ARG A 252 -7.52 13.70 13.71
C ARG A 252 -8.84 14.24 14.26
N LYS A 253 -9.41 13.58 15.27
CA LYS A 253 -10.69 13.88 15.90
C LYS A 253 -10.52 14.35 17.35
N GLY A 254 -9.31 14.75 17.75
CA GLY A 254 -9.07 15.26 19.09
C GLY A 254 -9.24 14.21 20.19
N MET A 255 -8.98 12.93 19.88
CA MET A 255 -9.10 11.76 20.76
C MET A 255 -10.53 11.42 21.21
N ASP A 256 -11.55 12.03 20.58
CA ASP A 256 -12.96 11.71 20.80
C ASP A 256 -13.36 10.48 19.98
N ILE A 257 -13.67 9.37 20.68
CA ILE A 257 -14.07 8.11 20.05
C ILE A 257 -15.50 8.15 19.50
N ASP A 258 -16.39 8.96 20.09
CA ASP A 258 -17.78 9.07 19.65
C ASP A 258 -17.87 9.73 18.27
N GLN A 259 -16.86 10.54 17.91
CA GLN A 259 -16.70 11.10 16.56
C GLN A 259 -16.13 10.11 15.53
N VAL A 260 -15.71 8.92 15.96
CA VAL A 260 -15.17 7.85 15.09
C VAL A 260 -16.22 6.78 14.85
N TYR A 261 -17.30 7.22 14.20
CA TYR A 261 -18.43 6.40 13.76
C TYR A 261 -18.06 5.17 12.92
N ASP A 262 -16.88 5.20 12.32
CA ASP A 262 -16.45 4.20 11.36
C ASP A 262 -15.46 3.19 11.95
N ALA A 263 -15.27 3.17 13.28
CA ALA A 263 -14.44 2.19 13.97
C ALA A 263 -14.87 0.74 13.67
N VAL A 264 -16.17 0.53 13.48
CA VAL A 264 -16.75 -0.74 13.05
C VAL A 264 -17.66 -0.47 11.84
N ALA A 265 -17.44 -1.22 10.76
CA ALA A 265 -18.20 -1.10 9.52
C ALA A 265 -18.84 -2.44 9.18
N LEU A 266 -19.97 -2.39 8.48
CA LEU A 266 -20.61 -3.59 7.92
C LEU A 266 -20.14 -3.76 6.47
N ARG A 267 -19.74 -4.96 6.10
CA ARG A 267 -19.33 -5.27 4.73
C ARG A 267 -20.32 -6.23 4.11
N VAL A 268 -20.72 -5.92 2.88
CA VAL A 268 -21.61 -6.71 2.05
C VAL A 268 -20.85 -7.14 0.80
N ILE A 269 -20.69 -8.45 0.61
CA ILE A 269 -20.11 -9.05 -0.58
C ILE A 269 -21.23 -9.67 -1.40
N VAL A 270 -21.23 -9.38 -2.69
CA VAL A 270 -22.25 -9.82 -3.67
C VAL A 270 -21.58 -10.38 -4.93
N PRO A 271 -22.28 -11.14 -5.78
CA PRO A 271 -21.66 -11.74 -6.96
C PRO A 271 -21.35 -10.73 -8.07
N SER A 272 -22.19 -9.70 -8.28
CA SER A 272 -22.07 -8.79 -9.42
C SER A 272 -22.02 -7.30 -9.06
N ILE A 273 -21.60 -6.47 -10.02
CA ILE A 273 -21.63 -5.00 -9.89
C ILE A 273 -23.08 -4.50 -9.83
N GLU A 274 -23.99 -5.10 -10.59
CA GLU A 274 -25.42 -4.77 -10.55
C GLU A 274 -25.98 -4.97 -9.14
N ASP A 275 -25.64 -6.10 -8.50
CA ASP A 275 -26.05 -6.38 -7.13
C ASP A 275 -25.46 -5.39 -6.14
N CYS A 276 -24.27 -4.82 -6.40
CA CYS A 276 -23.72 -3.77 -5.53
C CYS A 276 -24.65 -2.56 -5.48
N TYR A 277 -25.16 -2.12 -6.63
CA TYR A 277 -26.08 -0.98 -6.71
C TYR A 277 -27.50 -1.34 -6.25
N ARG A 278 -27.96 -2.56 -6.50
CA ARG A 278 -29.24 -3.07 -5.96
C ARG A 278 -29.23 -3.04 -4.43
N VAL A 279 -28.19 -3.60 -3.81
CA VAL A 279 -27.99 -3.57 -2.35
C VAL A 279 -27.90 -2.13 -1.84
N LEU A 280 -27.22 -1.23 -2.55
CA LEU A 280 -27.17 0.19 -2.16
C LEU A 280 -28.57 0.81 -2.13
N GLY A 281 -29.39 0.52 -3.15
CA GLY A 281 -30.79 0.96 -3.22
C GLY A 281 -31.62 0.43 -2.06
N VAL A 282 -31.51 -0.87 -1.75
CA VAL A 282 -32.20 -1.49 -0.60
C VAL A 282 -31.78 -0.81 0.71
N ILE A 283 -30.48 -0.60 0.93
CA ILE A 283 -29.98 0.08 2.14
C ILE A 283 -30.56 1.50 2.26
N HIS A 284 -30.62 2.27 1.15
CA HIS A 284 -31.16 3.64 1.17
C HIS A 284 -32.69 3.69 1.25
N GLY A 285 -33.39 2.62 0.88
CA GLY A 285 -34.82 2.44 1.13
C GLY A 285 -35.11 2.16 2.61
N MET A 286 -34.27 1.37 3.27
CA MET A 286 -34.42 1.05 4.70
C MET A 286 -33.96 2.19 5.62
N TRP A 287 -32.87 2.86 5.28
CA TRP A 287 -32.22 3.85 6.13
C TRP A 287 -31.83 5.10 5.36
N ARG A 288 -31.98 6.26 6.02
CA ARG A 288 -31.59 7.54 5.45
C ARG A 288 -30.06 7.63 5.32
N PRO A 289 -29.51 7.90 4.13
CA PRO A 289 -28.07 8.11 3.98
C PRO A 289 -27.65 9.46 4.57
N LEU A 290 -26.45 9.51 5.15
CA LEU A 290 -25.82 10.73 5.63
C LEU A 290 -25.28 11.53 4.42
N PRO A 291 -25.73 12.79 4.19
CA PRO A 291 -25.28 13.59 3.06
C PRO A 291 -23.76 13.75 2.98
N GLY A 292 -23.20 13.66 1.78
CA GLY A 292 -21.75 13.77 1.55
C GLY A 292 -20.93 12.56 2.01
N ARG A 293 -21.56 11.46 2.43
CA ARG A 293 -20.88 10.22 2.87
C ARG A 293 -21.18 9.00 2.00
N ILE A 294 -21.72 9.23 0.81
CA ILE A 294 -21.85 8.22 -0.24
C ILE A 294 -20.63 8.35 -1.17
N LYS A 295 -19.91 7.25 -1.40
CA LYS A 295 -18.73 7.23 -2.25
C LYS A 295 -18.78 6.03 -3.17
N ASP A 296 -18.79 6.30 -4.47
CA ASP A 296 -18.78 5.27 -5.49
C ASP A 296 -17.35 5.03 -5.99
N TYR A 297 -16.61 4.14 -5.33
CA TYR A 297 -15.29 3.73 -5.82
C TYR A 297 -15.36 2.62 -6.88
N ILE A 298 -16.55 2.16 -7.27
CA ILE A 298 -16.69 1.25 -8.43
C ILE A 298 -16.57 2.07 -9.71
N ALA A 299 -17.33 3.16 -9.81
CA ALA A 299 -17.26 4.10 -10.93
C ALA A 299 -15.98 4.95 -10.89
N LEU A 300 -15.59 5.43 -9.70
CA LEU A 300 -14.40 6.28 -9.49
C LEU A 300 -13.34 5.52 -8.69
N GLN A 301 -12.69 4.55 -9.35
CA GLN A 301 -11.65 3.70 -8.76
C GLN A 301 -10.54 4.53 -8.12
N LYS A 302 -10.05 4.09 -6.96
CA LYS A 302 -8.85 4.70 -6.37
C LYS A 302 -7.61 4.38 -7.21
N PRO A 303 -6.56 5.22 -7.17
CA PRO A 303 -5.31 5.00 -7.91
C PRO A 303 -4.63 3.64 -7.65
N ASN A 304 -4.80 3.08 -6.45
CA ASN A 304 -4.28 1.75 -6.08
C ASN A 304 -5.18 0.59 -6.58
N GLY A 305 -6.16 0.87 -7.43
CA GLY A 305 -7.10 -0.10 -7.99
C GLY A 305 -8.30 -0.44 -7.09
N TYR A 306 -8.39 0.13 -5.89
CA TYR A 306 -9.46 -0.22 -4.95
C TYR A 306 -10.85 0.17 -5.47
N ARG A 307 -11.80 -0.80 -5.42
CA ARG A 307 -13.21 -0.66 -5.83
C ARG A 307 -14.14 -1.11 -4.70
N SER A 308 -15.16 -0.31 -4.39
CA SER A 308 -16.26 -0.61 -3.44
C SER A 308 -17.24 0.58 -3.41
N LEU A 309 -18.53 0.35 -3.15
CA LEU A 309 -19.45 1.41 -2.74
C LEU A 309 -19.36 1.60 -1.23
N HIS A 310 -19.17 2.83 -0.78
CA HIS A 310 -19.24 3.18 0.64
C HIS A 310 -20.44 4.07 0.87
N THR A 311 -21.23 3.76 1.89
CA THR A 311 -22.30 4.64 2.34
C THR A 311 -22.31 4.70 3.86
N THR A 312 -22.69 5.85 4.42
CA THR A 312 -22.95 5.99 5.85
C THR A 312 -24.43 6.28 6.04
N ILE A 313 -25.09 5.55 6.93
CA ILE A 313 -26.52 5.67 7.18
C ILE A 313 -26.83 6.11 8.61
N PHE A 314 -28.00 6.71 8.80
CA PHE A 314 -28.63 6.87 10.11
C PHE A 314 -29.53 5.68 10.40
N THR A 315 -29.42 5.09 11.58
CA THR A 315 -30.16 3.88 11.96
C THR A 315 -31.47 4.15 12.70
N GLY A 316 -31.77 5.43 12.98
CA GLY A 316 -33.00 5.89 13.61
C GLY A 316 -32.97 6.00 15.14
N ASP A 317 -32.02 5.34 15.81
CA ASP A 317 -31.78 5.37 17.26
C ASP A 317 -30.62 6.28 17.66
N GLY A 318 -30.29 7.26 16.81
CA GLY A 318 -29.16 8.19 17.01
C GLY A 318 -27.80 7.63 16.60
N GLY A 319 -27.71 6.34 16.27
CA GLY A 319 -26.49 5.74 15.74
C GLY A 319 -26.28 6.01 14.24
N ILE A 320 -25.02 5.91 13.81
CA ILE A 320 -24.64 5.92 12.40
C ILE A 320 -23.69 4.78 12.08
N VAL A 321 -23.81 4.22 10.87
CA VAL A 321 -23.03 3.04 10.45
C VAL A 321 -22.48 3.23 9.04
N GLU A 322 -21.19 2.93 8.86
CA GLU A 322 -20.56 2.80 7.55
C GLU A 322 -20.83 1.38 6.99
N ILE A 323 -21.40 1.31 5.78
CA ILE A 323 -21.61 0.08 5.03
C ILE A 323 -20.74 0.11 3.76
N GLN A 324 -20.01 -0.98 3.52
CA GLN A 324 -19.17 -1.17 2.35
C GLN A 324 -19.71 -2.32 1.50
N ILE A 325 -20.02 -2.06 0.24
CA ILE A 325 -20.58 -3.02 -0.71
C ILE A 325 -19.57 -3.25 -1.82
N ARG A 326 -19.32 -4.50 -2.22
CA ARG A 326 -18.42 -4.84 -3.34
C ARG A 326 -18.62 -6.28 -3.80
N THR A 327 -18.04 -6.64 -4.94
CA THR A 327 -18.04 -8.03 -5.43
C THR A 327 -16.98 -8.91 -4.75
N THR A 328 -17.06 -10.23 -4.94
CA THR A 328 -16.02 -11.17 -4.50
C THR A 328 -14.65 -10.82 -5.10
N GLU A 329 -14.57 -10.59 -6.42
CA GLU A 329 -13.35 -10.13 -7.11
C GLU A 329 -12.80 -8.82 -6.51
N MET A 330 -13.68 -7.85 -6.24
CA MET A 330 -13.27 -6.58 -5.62
C MET A 330 -12.80 -6.77 -4.17
N GLN A 331 -13.34 -7.76 -3.46
CA GLN A 331 -12.93 -8.10 -2.11
C GLN A 331 -11.54 -8.74 -2.10
N GLU A 332 -11.29 -9.71 -2.98
CA GLU A 332 -9.97 -10.32 -3.18
C GLU A 332 -8.93 -9.25 -3.53
N PHE A 333 -9.23 -8.39 -4.51
CA PHE A 333 -8.37 -7.27 -4.86
C PHE A 333 -8.11 -6.33 -3.67
N ALA A 334 -9.15 -6.01 -2.89
CA ALA A 334 -9.00 -5.13 -1.73
C ALA A 334 -8.17 -5.75 -0.59
N GLU A 335 -8.08 -7.08 -0.52
CA GLU A 335 -7.26 -7.79 0.47
C GLU A 335 -5.82 -7.98 0.01
N PHE A 336 -5.62 -8.50 -1.21
CA PHE A 336 -4.32 -8.94 -1.69
C PHE A 336 -3.67 -7.98 -2.69
N GLY A 337 -4.39 -6.95 -3.13
CA GLY A 337 -3.88 -5.92 -4.03
C GLY A 337 -3.38 -6.51 -5.35
N ILE A 338 -2.14 -6.19 -5.69
CA ILE A 338 -1.50 -6.63 -6.94
C ILE A 338 -1.40 -8.13 -7.09
N ALA A 339 -1.37 -8.84 -5.96
CA ALA A 339 -1.23 -10.29 -5.92
C ALA A 339 -2.57 -11.03 -6.09
N ALA A 340 -3.73 -10.32 -6.04
CA ALA A 340 -5.03 -10.87 -6.42
C ALA A 340 -5.20 -11.04 -7.95
N HIS A 341 -4.40 -10.33 -8.75
CA HIS A 341 -4.47 -10.46 -10.20
C HIS A 341 -3.51 -11.57 -10.68
N HIS A 342 -3.96 -12.82 -10.65
CA HIS A 342 -3.31 -13.95 -11.36
C HIS A 342 -3.02 -13.66 -12.85
N ALA A 343 -3.64 -12.62 -13.42
CA ALA A 343 -3.40 -12.13 -14.77
C ALA A 343 -2.00 -11.48 -15.00
N TYR A 344 -1.28 -11.08 -13.95
CA TYR A 344 0.09 -10.61 -14.11
C TYR A 344 1.05 -11.80 -14.22
N LYS A 345 1.04 -12.46 -15.39
CA LYS A 345 2.17 -13.29 -15.82
C LYS A 345 3.44 -12.47 -15.55
N VAL A 346 4.28 -12.98 -14.65
CA VAL A 346 5.50 -12.37 -14.12
C VAL A 346 6.45 -11.86 -15.22
N ASN A 347 6.34 -12.37 -16.44
CA ASN A 347 7.02 -11.84 -17.63
C ASN A 347 6.70 -10.37 -17.95
N SER A 348 5.54 -9.84 -17.53
CA SER A 348 5.18 -8.42 -17.71
C SER A 348 5.87 -7.47 -16.72
N LEU A 349 6.38 -7.99 -15.59
CA LEU A 349 7.16 -7.23 -14.61
C LEU A 349 8.63 -7.09 -15.04
N LYS A 350 9.13 -7.98 -15.91
CA LYS A 350 10.52 -8.01 -16.36
C LYS A 350 10.86 -7.00 -17.47
N THR A 351 9.92 -6.59 -18.34
CA THR A 351 10.22 -5.60 -19.40
C THR A 351 8.99 -4.83 -19.90
N SER A 352 8.90 -3.53 -19.61
CA SER A 352 7.94 -2.62 -20.23
C SER A 352 8.36 -2.24 -21.66
N LYS A 353 8.33 -3.19 -22.61
CA LYS A 353 8.43 -2.90 -24.05
C LYS A 353 7.10 -2.97 -24.81
N ASN A 354 6.06 -3.62 -24.27
CA ASN A 354 4.74 -3.68 -24.92
C ASN A 354 3.77 -2.61 -24.39
N LYS A 355 3.42 -1.66 -25.27
CA LYS A 355 2.68 -0.41 -25.00
C LYS A 355 1.16 -0.53 -24.80
N LYS A 356 0.55 -1.73 -24.75
CA LYS A 356 -0.92 -1.86 -24.74
C LYS A 356 -1.43 -2.29 -23.36
N LYS A 357 -2.05 -1.32 -22.66
CA LYS A 357 -2.60 -1.34 -21.28
C LYS A 357 -1.55 -1.23 -20.16
N LYS A 358 -0.96 -0.04 -20.01
CA LYS A 358 -0.29 0.37 -18.75
C LYS A 358 -1.35 0.54 -17.66
N SER A 359 -1.33 -0.31 -16.64
CA SER A 359 -2.03 -0.05 -15.38
C SER A 359 -1.33 1.11 -14.67
N LYS A 360 -2.08 2.16 -14.31
CA LYS A 360 -1.60 3.33 -13.54
C LYS A 360 -1.03 2.96 -12.16
N SER A 361 -1.23 1.71 -11.69
CA SER A 361 -0.84 1.26 -10.34
C SER A 361 0.68 1.19 -10.10
N PHE A 362 1.51 1.25 -11.16
CA PHE A 362 2.97 1.11 -11.08
C PHE A 362 3.76 2.33 -11.54
N ASP A 363 3.10 3.46 -11.83
CA ASP A 363 3.81 4.68 -12.27
C ASP A 363 4.86 5.14 -11.24
N TRP A 364 4.67 4.79 -9.96
CA TRP A 364 5.63 5.04 -8.89
C TRP A 364 6.90 4.19 -8.97
N LEU A 365 6.85 2.95 -9.49
CA LEU A 365 8.04 2.13 -9.71
C LEU A 365 8.92 2.75 -10.80
N GLU A 366 8.31 3.29 -11.85
CA GLU A 366 9.02 4.01 -12.90
C GLU A 366 9.65 5.31 -12.37
N GLN A 367 8.98 6.00 -11.44
CA GLN A 367 9.58 7.13 -10.73
C GLN A 367 10.80 6.71 -9.90
N LEU A 368 10.73 5.60 -9.16
CA LEU A 368 11.88 5.03 -8.44
C LEU A 368 13.05 4.69 -9.38
N ARG A 369 12.76 4.04 -10.52
CA ARG A 369 13.76 3.75 -11.56
C ARG A 369 14.40 5.02 -12.14
N THR A 370 13.63 6.10 -12.24
CA THR A 370 14.13 7.39 -12.73
C THR A 370 15.10 8.00 -11.72
N PHE A 371 14.79 7.94 -10.43
CA PHE A 371 15.68 8.42 -9.38
C PHE A 371 17.00 7.65 -9.30
N GLN A 372 17.03 6.36 -9.69
CA GLN A 372 18.28 5.59 -9.78
C GLN A 372 19.27 6.15 -10.81
N LYS A 373 18.77 6.78 -11.88
CA LYS A 373 19.62 7.28 -12.98
C LYS A 373 20.30 8.61 -12.68
N GLU A 374 19.92 9.27 -11.58
CA GLU A 374 20.48 10.55 -11.17
C GLU A 374 21.58 10.30 -10.11
N ASP A 375 22.76 10.89 -10.29
CA ASP A 375 23.84 10.88 -9.28
C ASP A 375 23.46 11.78 -8.10
N MET A 376 22.59 11.27 -7.23
CA MET A 376 22.15 11.92 -6.01
C MET A 376 22.86 11.33 -4.79
N ARG A 377 23.16 12.18 -3.80
CA ARG A 377 23.64 11.70 -2.50
C ARG A 377 22.52 10.88 -1.83
N PRO A 378 22.84 9.81 -1.08
CA PRO A 378 21.83 8.95 -0.45
C PRO A 378 20.83 9.70 0.44
N VAL A 379 21.28 10.73 1.15
CA VAL A 379 20.43 11.53 2.06
C VAL A 379 19.40 12.34 1.29
N ASP A 380 19.79 12.93 0.16
CA ASP A 380 18.90 13.71 -0.69
C ASP A 380 17.85 12.78 -1.34
N PHE A 381 18.29 11.60 -1.82
CA PHE A 381 17.41 10.56 -2.34
C PHE A 381 16.31 10.18 -1.36
N LEU A 382 16.64 9.91 -0.08
CA LEU A 382 15.63 9.56 0.92
C LEU A 382 14.71 10.71 1.30
N LYS A 383 15.21 11.94 1.34
CA LYS A 383 14.38 13.11 1.62
C LYS A 383 13.32 13.30 0.54
N GLU A 384 13.71 13.11 -0.72
CA GLU A 384 12.79 13.17 -1.85
C GLU A 384 11.75 12.04 -1.78
N LEU A 385 12.22 10.81 -1.56
CA LEU A 385 11.37 9.65 -1.36
C LEU A 385 10.35 9.86 -0.24
N ARG A 386 10.77 10.34 0.94
CA ARG A 386 9.86 10.54 2.07
C ARG A 386 8.75 11.53 1.77
N THR A 387 9.06 12.59 1.02
CA THR A 387 8.09 13.63 0.66
C THR A 387 7.05 13.09 -0.33
N ASP A 388 7.48 12.35 -1.36
CA ASP A 388 6.57 11.90 -2.42
C ASP A 388 5.88 10.55 -2.12
N PHE A 389 6.53 9.66 -1.34
CA PHE A 389 6.08 8.28 -1.11
C PHE A 389 5.42 8.02 0.24
N PHE A 390 5.91 8.59 1.33
CA PHE A 390 5.48 8.21 2.69
C PHE A 390 4.41 9.12 3.30
N GLN A 391 4.08 10.22 2.64
CA GLN A 391 2.97 11.07 3.06
C GLN A 391 1.61 10.43 2.73
N ASP A 392 0.62 10.71 3.59
CA ASP A 392 -0.78 10.40 3.31
C ASP A 392 -1.20 10.99 1.95
N ARG A 393 -2.18 10.38 1.28
CA ARG A 393 -2.57 10.74 -0.09
C ARG A 393 -3.92 11.44 -0.13
N ILE A 394 -4.05 12.39 -1.05
CA ILE A 394 -5.31 13.02 -1.43
C ILE A 394 -5.63 12.66 -2.88
N PHE A 395 -6.91 12.43 -3.16
CA PHE A 395 -7.40 12.14 -4.50
C PHE A 395 -8.14 13.36 -5.02
N VAL A 396 -7.62 13.97 -6.09
CA VAL A 396 -8.13 15.23 -6.64
C VAL A 396 -8.64 14.96 -8.06
N PHE A 397 -9.74 15.59 -8.44
CA PHE A 397 -10.43 15.32 -9.70
C PHE A 397 -10.13 16.38 -10.75
N THR A 398 -9.99 15.94 -12.00
CA THR A 398 -10.13 16.82 -13.17
C THR A 398 -11.61 17.10 -13.44
N PRO A 399 -11.95 18.15 -14.20
CA PRO A 399 -13.34 18.44 -14.57
C PRO A 399 -13.97 17.34 -15.45
N LYS A 400 -13.12 16.51 -16.08
CA LYS A 400 -13.54 15.36 -16.89
C LYS A 400 -13.78 14.10 -16.05
N GLY A 401 -13.51 14.15 -14.75
CA GLY A 401 -13.67 13.02 -13.84
C GLY A 401 -12.42 12.14 -13.67
N ASP A 402 -11.27 12.52 -14.24
CA ASP A 402 -10.03 11.78 -14.00
C ASP A 402 -9.55 12.00 -12.56
N VAL A 403 -9.11 10.93 -11.90
CA VAL A 403 -8.54 11.00 -10.55
C VAL A 403 -7.02 11.15 -10.63
N ILE A 404 -6.50 12.19 -10.00
CA ILE A 404 -5.07 12.44 -9.82
C ILE A 404 -4.70 12.20 -8.35
N ASP A 405 -3.63 11.42 -8.17
CA ASP A 405 -3.14 11.01 -6.86
C ASP A 405 -1.97 11.91 -6.43
N LEU A 406 -2.11 12.59 -5.29
CA LEU A 406 -1.13 13.56 -4.80
C LEU A 406 -0.81 13.34 -3.32
N PRO A 407 0.41 13.67 -2.85
CA PRO A 407 0.69 13.76 -1.42
C PRO A 407 -0.22 14.78 -0.75
N GLN A 408 -0.67 14.51 0.48
CA GLN A 408 -1.35 15.48 1.32
C GLN A 408 -0.46 16.72 1.50
N GLY A 409 -1.03 17.91 1.47
CA GLY A 409 -0.26 19.16 1.42
C GLY A 409 -0.01 19.67 0.00
N SER A 410 -0.21 18.84 -1.04
CA SER A 410 -0.04 19.26 -2.43
C SER A 410 -0.92 20.45 -2.80
N THR A 411 -0.35 21.32 -3.63
CA THR A 411 -1.02 22.52 -4.12
C THR A 411 -1.64 22.33 -5.50
N VAL A 412 -2.43 23.31 -5.95
CA VAL A 412 -2.91 23.41 -7.34
C VAL A 412 -1.75 23.27 -8.34
N LEU A 413 -0.60 23.86 -8.05
CA LEU A 413 0.56 23.79 -8.95
C LEU A 413 1.18 22.39 -9.00
N ASP A 414 1.20 21.66 -7.88
CA ASP A 414 1.58 20.25 -7.88
C ASP A 414 0.63 19.40 -8.74
N PHE A 415 -0.68 19.67 -8.66
CA PHE A 415 -1.69 19.01 -9.50
C PHE A 415 -1.46 19.24 -11.01
N ALA A 416 -1.13 20.47 -11.41
CA ALA A 416 -0.82 20.78 -12.81
C ALA A 416 0.40 20.01 -13.33
N TYR A 417 1.48 19.98 -12.54
CA TYR A 417 2.69 19.22 -12.90
C TYR A 417 2.48 17.70 -12.88
N ALA A 418 1.60 17.20 -12.02
CA ALA A 418 1.24 15.78 -11.99
C ALA A 418 0.45 15.33 -13.22
N ILE A 419 -0.34 16.22 -13.84
CA ILE A 419 -1.01 15.95 -15.11
C ILE A 419 -0.01 15.98 -16.26
N HIS A 420 0.71 17.10 -16.42
CA HIS A 420 1.70 17.26 -17.48
C HIS A 420 2.64 18.43 -17.19
N SER A 421 3.93 18.27 -17.46
CA SER A 421 4.92 19.33 -17.20
C SER A 421 4.67 20.61 -18.00
N ASP A 422 4.14 20.48 -19.23
CA ASP A 422 3.80 21.65 -20.05
C ASP A 422 2.60 22.43 -19.50
N LEU A 423 1.60 21.71 -18.98
CA LEU A 423 0.45 22.31 -18.32
C LEU A 423 0.88 23.04 -17.04
N GLY A 424 1.75 22.40 -16.25
CA GLY A 424 2.38 23.02 -15.09
C GLY A 424 3.14 24.30 -15.46
N ASN A 425 3.99 24.25 -16.49
CA ASN A 425 4.81 25.40 -16.90
C ASN A 425 3.98 26.61 -17.36
N HIS A 426 2.87 26.36 -18.03
CA HIS A 426 2.04 27.40 -18.64
C HIS A 426 0.75 27.68 -17.86
N MET A 427 0.67 27.25 -16.59
CA MET A 427 -0.47 27.55 -15.73
C MET A 427 -0.53 29.04 -15.41
N SER A 428 -1.71 29.65 -15.58
CA SER A 428 -1.93 31.09 -15.33
C SER A 428 -2.89 31.36 -14.18
N ALA A 429 -3.96 30.58 -14.10
CA ALA A 429 -4.97 30.65 -13.06
C ALA A 429 -5.56 29.26 -12.79
N SER A 430 -6.37 29.17 -11.74
CA SER A 430 -7.04 27.92 -11.38
C SER A 430 -8.38 28.16 -10.72
N LYS A 431 -9.26 27.16 -10.80
CA LYS A 431 -10.45 27.07 -9.97
C LYS A 431 -10.45 25.75 -9.21
N VAL A 432 -10.90 25.80 -7.97
CA VAL A 432 -11.11 24.63 -7.11
C VAL A 432 -12.57 24.62 -6.72
N ASN A 433 -13.29 23.56 -7.10
CA ASN A 433 -14.74 23.41 -6.92
C ASN A 433 -15.52 24.61 -7.50
N GLY A 434 -15.17 25.00 -8.72
CA GLY A 434 -15.79 26.13 -9.45
C GLY A 434 -15.39 27.54 -8.97
N LYS A 435 -14.65 27.68 -7.86
CA LYS A 435 -14.22 28.97 -7.31
C LYS A 435 -12.76 29.26 -7.63
N ARG A 436 -12.44 30.50 -8.02
CA ARG A 436 -11.05 30.93 -8.26
C ARG A 436 -10.17 30.64 -7.06
N ALA A 437 -8.98 30.12 -7.31
CA ALA A 437 -8.01 29.72 -6.29
C ALA A 437 -6.60 30.18 -6.66
N ALA A 438 -5.80 30.48 -5.63
CA ALA A 438 -4.37 30.73 -5.79
C ALA A 438 -3.63 29.45 -6.20
N LEU A 439 -2.54 29.60 -6.96
CA LEU A 439 -1.70 28.48 -7.40
C LEU A 439 -1.06 27.72 -6.21
N SER A 440 -0.87 28.41 -5.08
CA SER A 440 -0.33 27.86 -3.83
C SER A 440 -1.39 27.27 -2.90
N LYS A 441 -2.67 27.26 -3.29
CA LYS A 441 -3.74 26.70 -2.46
C LYS A 441 -3.51 25.20 -2.28
N GLU A 442 -3.45 24.77 -1.03
CA GLU A 442 -3.44 23.35 -0.66
C GLU A 442 -4.77 22.69 -1.04
N LEU A 443 -4.67 21.51 -1.64
CA LEU A 443 -5.79 20.72 -2.12
C LEU A 443 -6.28 19.74 -1.05
N LYS A 444 -7.58 19.48 -1.06
CA LYS A 444 -8.21 18.45 -0.23
C LYS A 444 -8.66 17.30 -1.12
N SER A 445 -8.74 16.10 -0.55
CA SER A 445 -9.29 14.96 -1.28
C SER A 445 -10.74 15.26 -1.68
N HIS A 446 -11.09 14.93 -2.92
CA HIS A 446 -12.35 15.20 -3.62
C HIS A 446 -12.54 16.63 -4.14
N ASP A 447 -11.52 17.48 -4.05
CA ASP A 447 -11.52 18.74 -4.79
C ASP A 447 -11.51 18.49 -6.31
N ILE A 448 -12.30 19.25 -7.05
CA ILE A 448 -12.29 19.32 -8.51
C ILE A 448 -11.44 20.53 -8.91
N VAL A 449 -10.37 20.31 -9.68
CA VAL A 449 -9.42 21.36 -10.05
C VAL A 449 -9.45 21.62 -11.54
N GLU A 450 -9.74 22.86 -11.90
CA GLU A 450 -9.64 23.40 -13.25
C GLU A 450 -8.36 24.23 -13.37
N ILE A 451 -7.58 23.98 -14.42
CA ILE A 451 -6.37 24.73 -14.72
C ILE A 451 -6.61 25.60 -15.95
N GLU A 452 -6.28 26.88 -15.85
CA GLU A 452 -6.30 27.81 -16.97
C GLU A 452 -4.90 27.92 -17.60
N TYR A 453 -4.75 27.39 -18.81
CA TYR A 453 -3.50 27.40 -19.58
C TYR A 453 -3.30 28.72 -20.32
N LYS A 454 -2.08 29.26 -20.29
CA LYS A 454 -1.67 30.41 -21.09
C LYS A 454 -0.22 30.23 -21.57
N SER A 455 -0.01 30.20 -22.88
CA SER A 455 1.32 30.00 -23.50
C SER A 455 2.37 31.05 -23.10
N SER A 456 1.96 32.24 -22.66
CA SER A 456 2.86 33.27 -22.15
C SER A 456 3.25 33.09 -20.67
N SER A 457 2.51 32.26 -19.92
CA SER A 457 2.85 31.97 -18.54
C SER A 457 4.10 31.09 -18.48
N LYS A 458 4.98 31.38 -17.52
CA LYS A 458 6.25 30.67 -17.37
C LYS A 458 6.55 30.47 -15.88
N PRO A 459 7.24 29.37 -15.51
CA PRO A 459 7.70 29.17 -14.15
C PRO A 459 8.55 30.33 -13.65
N SER A 460 8.36 30.68 -12.37
CA SER A 460 9.15 31.69 -11.67
C SER A 460 9.82 31.08 -10.45
N GLN A 461 10.86 31.73 -9.92
CA GLN A 461 11.53 31.28 -8.70
C GLN A 461 10.55 31.15 -7.52
N LYS A 462 9.55 32.04 -7.45
CA LYS A 462 8.52 32.04 -6.40
C LYS A 462 7.71 30.75 -6.38
N TRP A 463 7.52 30.10 -7.53
CA TRP A 463 6.77 28.84 -7.63
C TRP A 463 7.41 27.70 -6.84
N LEU A 464 8.74 27.71 -6.66
CA LEU A 464 9.44 26.72 -5.83
C LEU A 464 9.02 26.77 -4.36
N SER A 465 8.53 27.92 -3.88
CA SER A 465 7.98 28.06 -2.53
C SER A 465 6.53 27.58 -2.40
N TYR A 466 5.84 27.37 -3.52
CA TYR A 466 4.44 26.95 -3.54
C TYR A 466 4.30 25.44 -3.68
N VAL A 467 5.13 24.82 -4.50
CA VAL A 467 5.06 23.37 -4.76
C VAL A 467 5.58 22.56 -3.59
N GLN A 468 4.89 21.47 -3.27
CA GLN A 468 5.32 20.53 -2.25
C GLN A 468 6.07 19.33 -2.86
N THR A 469 5.63 18.86 -4.02
CA THR A 469 6.15 17.63 -4.66
C THR A 469 7.53 17.84 -5.29
N ASN A 470 8.40 16.82 -5.24
CA ASN A 470 9.72 16.95 -5.87
C ASN A 470 9.64 16.91 -7.39
N VAL A 471 8.66 16.20 -7.94
CA VAL A 471 8.38 16.20 -9.38
C VAL A 471 8.18 17.62 -9.89
N ALA A 472 7.30 18.39 -9.27
CA ALA A 472 7.05 19.78 -9.65
C ALA A 472 8.30 20.66 -9.42
N LYS A 473 8.97 20.55 -8.26
CA LYS A 473 10.22 21.27 -7.97
C LYS A 473 11.28 21.03 -9.04
N ARG A 474 11.46 19.77 -9.47
CA ARG A 474 12.43 19.37 -10.49
C ARG A 474 12.09 19.98 -11.85
N HIS A 475 10.84 19.89 -12.31
CA HIS A 475 10.44 20.50 -13.58
C HIS A 475 10.66 22.02 -13.58
N ILE A 476 10.31 22.70 -12.48
CA ILE A 476 10.53 24.14 -12.34
C ILE A 476 12.03 24.47 -12.35
N ARG A 477 12.87 23.77 -11.56
CA ARG A 477 14.32 23.99 -11.53
C ARG A 477 14.96 23.76 -12.90
N ASN A 478 14.59 22.69 -13.60
CA ASN A 478 15.10 22.38 -14.93
C ASN A 478 14.73 23.45 -15.95
N TYR A 479 13.49 23.97 -15.89
CA TYR A 479 13.06 25.08 -16.73
C TYR A 479 13.88 26.35 -16.46
N LEU A 480 14.04 26.72 -15.18
CA LEU A 480 14.80 27.92 -14.79
C LEU A 480 16.29 27.81 -15.16
N LYS A 481 16.91 26.62 -14.99
CA LYS A 481 18.30 26.37 -15.39
C LYS A 481 18.49 26.54 -16.90
N ARG A 482 17.60 25.95 -17.72
CA ARG A 482 17.63 26.12 -19.19
C ARG A 482 17.43 27.58 -19.61
N LYS A 483 16.51 28.30 -18.96
CA LYS A 483 16.27 29.73 -19.21
C LYS A 483 17.51 30.57 -18.90
N ASN A 484 18.17 30.34 -17.77
CA ASN A 484 19.37 31.06 -17.37
C ASN A 484 20.55 30.76 -18.29
N MET A 485 20.72 29.50 -18.70
CA MET A 485 21.73 29.08 -19.69
C MET A 485 21.52 29.77 -21.04
N ASN A 486 20.29 29.80 -21.56
CA ASN A 486 19.97 30.49 -22.80
C ASN A 486 20.19 32.02 -22.70
N LEU A 487 20.00 32.60 -21.50
CA LEU A 487 20.26 34.01 -21.26
C LEU A 487 21.77 34.31 -21.28
N LEU A 488 22.57 33.48 -20.60
CA LEU A 488 24.04 33.56 -20.62
C LEU A 488 24.60 33.41 -22.03
N GLN A 489 24.07 32.46 -22.81
CA GLN A 489 24.52 32.22 -24.19
C GLN A 489 24.17 33.39 -25.14
N ARG A 490 23.10 34.14 -24.85
CA ARG A 490 22.73 35.40 -25.54
C ARG A 490 23.49 36.63 -25.08
N LEU A 491 24.20 36.56 -23.94
CA LEU A 491 25.06 37.62 -23.44
C LEU A 491 26.52 37.43 -23.87
N ILE A 492 26.90 36.20 -24.21
CA ILE A 492 28.23 35.80 -24.68
C ILE A 492 28.34 35.93 -26.21
N ASN A 493 27.23 35.73 -26.94
CA ASN A 493 27.10 36.02 -28.37
C ASN A 493 26.54 37.43 -28.56
#